data_AF-E4TFB1-F1
#
_entry.id   AF-E4TFB1-F1
#
_cell.length_a   1.000
_cell.length_b   1.000
_cell.length_c   1.000
_cell.angle_alpha   90.00
_cell.angle_beta   90.00
_cell.angle_gamma   90.00
#
_symmetry.space_group_name_H-M   'P 1'
#
loop_
_entity.id
_entity.type
_entity.pdbx_description
1 polymer ?
#
loop_
_entity_poly.entity_id
_entity_poly.type
_entity_poly.pdbx_seq_one_letter_code
_entity_poly.pdbx_strand_id
1 'polypeptide(L)'
;MDKGKFEYYANILNLGYNFSFEDVKKNYLKLVKEYHPDRYVSLGQEAYQNALKKFQEIKEAYEYITKNYEIYFKKDDSINSYKEEANLESYYLNGIHYFKKGDINSALNCFLICHRKQEDNPKYIRGIIRCLFTKNRRWMEALEYCQRLIKIEPLRNENLYLIGKCYYLLKDNEKALFYLKKAREMGYNLEDIENIIDGLEPKSIVKKMLSKFKKS
;
A
#
# COMPACT_ATOMS: atom_id res chain seq x y z
N MET A 1 22.00 -2.79 24.08
CA MET A 1 22.43 -3.77 23.07
C MET A 1 23.15 -3.02 21.98
N ASP A 2 24.36 -3.47 21.63
CA ASP A 2 25.21 -2.83 20.62
C ASP A 2 24.79 -3.31 19.22
N LYS A 3 24.37 -2.38 18.36
CA LYS A 3 23.89 -2.68 16.99
C LYS A 3 25.00 -3.29 16.14
N GLY A 4 26.24 -2.83 16.31
CA GLY A 4 27.41 -3.37 15.61
C GLY A 4 27.68 -4.83 16.00
N LYS A 5 27.42 -5.19 17.26
CA LYS A 5 27.57 -6.57 17.73
C LYS A 5 26.54 -7.52 17.12
N PHE A 6 25.29 -7.08 16.93
CA PHE A 6 24.27 -7.91 16.29
C PHE A 6 24.55 -8.11 14.79
N GLU A 7 24.94 -7.05 14.08
CA GLU A 7 25.31 -7.13 12.66
C GLU A 7 26.55 -8.01 12.43
N TYR A 8 27.54 -7.93 13.34
CA TYR A 8 28.71 -8.80 13.32
C TYR A 8 28.34 -10.29 13.37
N TYR A 9 27.47 -10.69 14.31
CA TYR A 9 27.03 -12.09 14.40
C TYR A 9 26.10 -12.49 13.24
N ALA A 10 25.32 -11.56 12.68
CA ALA A 10 24.51 -11.83 11.50
C ALA A 10 25.36 -12.16 10.28
N ASN A 11 26.48 -11.45 10.12
CA ASN A 11 27.46 -11.73 9.08
C ASN A 11 28.15 -13.10 9.26
N ILE A 12 28.45 -13.52 10.51
CA ILE A 12 29.02 -14.86 10.77
C ILE A 12 28.05 -15.96 10.29
N LEU A 13 26.75 -15.75 10.45
CA LEU A 13 25.72 -16.68 9.97
C LEU A 13 25.33 -16.48 8.50
N ASN A 14 26.03 -15.63 7.75
CA ASN A 14 25.71 -15.29 6.36
C ASN A 14 24.25 -14.85 6.17
N LEU A 15 23.75 -14.02 7.09
CA LEU A 15 22.40 -13.49 7.04
C LEU A 15 22.38 -12.15 6.28
N GLY A 16 21.34 -11.94 5.46
CA GLY A 16 21.16 -10.68 4.72
C GLY A 16 20.66 -9.53 5.59
N TYR A 17 20.26 -8.41 5.00
CA TYR A 17 19.74 -7.26 5.76
C TYR A 17 18.34 -7.48 6.36
N ASN A 18 17.53 -8.35 5.76
CA ASN A 18 16.15 -8.66 6.18
C ASN A 18 15.95 -10.19 6.24
N PHE A 19 16.49 -10.83 7.28
CA PHE A 19 16.39 -12.28 7.48
C PHE A 19 15.29 -12.64 8.49
N SER A 20 14.63 -13.77 8.26
CA SER A 20 13.68 -14.36 9.20
C SER A 20 14.38 -15.23 10.25
N PHE A 21 13.69 -15.60 11.32
CA PHE A 21 14.21 -16.56 12.29
C PHE A 21 14.39 -17.95 11.66
N GLU A 22 13.62 -18.30 10.63
CA GLU A 22 13.88 -19.51 9.83
C GLU A 22 15.22 -19.45 9.10
N ASP A 23 15.59 -18.29 8.55
CA ASP A 23 16.88 -18.10 7.87
C ASP A 23 18.06 -18.26 8.84
N VAL A 24 17.92 -17.77 10.08
CA VAL A 24 18.92 -17.97 11.15
C VAL A 24 19.17 -19.46 11.36
N LYS A 25 18.10 -20.25 11.54
CA LYS A 25 18.21 -21.71 11.74
C LYS A 25 18.79 -22.41 10.53
N LYS A 26 18.30 -22.07 9.33
CA LYS A 26 18.71 -22.68 8.07
C LYS A 26 20.21 -22.48 7.81
N ASN A 27 20.70 -21.26 7.94
CA ASN A 27 22.11 -20.96 7.71
C ASN A 27 23.01 -21.52 8.82
N TYR A 28 22.56 -21.50 10.08
CA TYR A 28 23.28 -22.18 11.16
C TYR A 28 23.49 -23.67 10.88
N LEU A 29 22.44 -24.40 10.49
CA LEU A 29 22.53 -25.83 10.15
C LEU A 29 23.48 -26.08 8.97
N LYS A 30 23.42 -25.21 7.95
CA LYS A 30 24.34 -25.29 6.80
C LYS A 30 25.79 -25.14 7.25
N LEU A 31 26.09 -24.14 8.06
CA LEU A 31 27.44 -23.83 8.55
C LEU A 31 27.96 -24.91 9.50
N VAL A 32 27.11 -25.44 10.39
CA VAL A 32 27.45 -26.58 11.26
C VAL A 32 27.83 -27.81 10.44
N LYS A 33 27.09 -28.13 9.38
CA LYS A 33 27.40 -29.25 8.50
C LYS A 33 28.70 -29.01 7.71
N GLU A 34 28.95 -27.78 7.32
CA GLU A 34 30.14 -27.40 6.56
C GLU A 34 31.40 -27.48 7.43
N TYR A 35 31.38 -26.83 8.59
CA TYR A 35 32.52 -26.64 9.49
C TYR A 35 32.57 -27.61 10.67
N HIS A 36 31.86 -28.74 10.61
CA HIS A 36 31.93 -29.73 11.69
C HIS A 36 33.38 -30.24 11.85
N PRO A 37 33.99 -30.18 13.05
CA PRO A 37 35.40 -30.52 13.26
C PRO A 37 35.78 -31.92 12.76
N ASP A 38 34.89 -32.90 12.90
CA ASP A 38 35.08 -34.28 12.42
C ASP A 38 35.45 -34.37 10.93
N ARG A 39 34.99 -33.42 10.11
CA ARG A 39 35.29 -33.39 8.67
C ARG A 39 36.75 -33.03 8.37
N TYR A 40 37.47 -32.48 9.35
CA TYR A 40 38.81 -31.94 9.19
C TYR A 40 39.87 -32.73 9.96
N VAL A 41 39.48 -33.78 10.71
CA VAL A 41 40.41 -34.62 11.49
C VAL A 41 41.48 -35.26 10.60
N SER A 42 41.11 -35.73 9.40
CA SER A 42 42.03 -36.34 8.45
C SER A 42 42.89 -35.34 7.65
N LEU A 43 42.59 -34.04 7.74
CA LEU A 43 43.28 -32.98 6.99
C LEU A 43 44.45 -32.36 7.77
N GLY A 44 44.72 -32.86 8.99
CA GLY A 44 45.83 -32.43 9.83
C GLY A 44 45.41 -31.50 10.97
N GLN A 45 46.32 -31.35 11.93
CA GLN A 45 46.06 -30.66 13.20
C GLN A 45 45.63 -29.20 12.98
N GLU A 46 46.24 -28.49 12.03
CA GLU A 46 45.93 -27.09 11.75
C GLU A 46 44.51 -26.91 11.19
N ALA A 47 44.13 -27.74 10.22
CA ALA A 47 42.79 -27.73 9.63
C ALA A 47 41.71 -28.02 10.68
N TYR A 48 41.96 -28.99 11.56
CA TYR A 48 41.09 -29.33 12.68
C TYR A 48 40.94 -28.16 13.67
N GLN A 49 42.04 -27.50 14.05
CA GLN A 49 41.98 -26.34 14.97
C GLN A 49 41.24 -25.15 14.34
N ASN A 50 41.40 -24.90 13.04
CA ASN A 50 40.66 -23.85 12.35
C ASN A 50 39.17 -24.17 12.26
N ALA A 51 38.80 -25.43 12.01
CA ALA A 51 37.41 -25.87 12.04
C ALA A 51 36.79 -25.72 13.44
N LEU A 52 37.51 -26.06 14.50
CA LEU A 52 37.06 -25.87 15.88
C LEU A 52 36.76 -24.41 16.20
N LYS A 53 37.67 -23.49 15.86
CA LYS A 53 37.46 -22.05 16.07
C LYS A 53 36.23 -21.56 15.31
N LYS A 54 36.11 -21.92 14.03
CA LYS A 54 34.98 -21.51 13.20
C LYS A 54 33.65 -22.05 13.72
N PHE A 55 33.64 -23.31 14.14
CA PHE A 55 32.48 -23.96 14.72
C PHE A 55 32.01 -23.27 16.00
N GLN A 56 32.95 -22.85 16.85
CA GLN A 56 32.66 -22.09 18.06
C GLN A 56 32.06 -20.72 17.73
N GLU A 57 32.64 -19.97 16.78
CA GLU A 57 32.09 -18.68 16.32
C GLU A 57 30.66 -18.81 15.80
N ILE A 58 30.36 -19.86 15.03
CA ILE A 58 29.04 -20.13 14.47
C ILE A 58 28.01 -20.38 15.59
N LYS A 59 28.39 -21.14 16.62
CA LYS A 59 27.53 -21.40 17.79
C LYS A 59 27.25 -20.13 18.57
N GLU A 60 28.28 -19.36 18.88
CA GLU A 60 28.15 -18.09 19.61
C GLU A 60 27.26 -17.09 18.85
N ALA A 61 27.42 -17.02 17.52
CA ALA A 61 26.58 -16.18 16.67
C ALA A 61 25.11 -16.59 16.71
N TYR A 62 24.83 -17.90 16.63
CA TYR A 62 23.48 -18.43 16.70
C TYR A 62 22.82 -18.19 18.07
N GLU A 63 23.55 -18.45 19.16
CA GLU A 63 23.06 -18.19 20.51
C GLU A 63 22.78 -16.71 20.75
N TYR A 64 23.71 -15.84 20.32
CA TYR A 64 23.55 -14.40 20.46
C TYR A 64 22.34 -13.89 19.67
N ILE A 65 22.22 -14.27 18.39
CA ILE A 65 21.10 -13.83 17.56
C ILE A 65 19.79 -14.38 18.12
N THR A 66 19.72 -15.66 18.48
CA THR A 66 18.49 -16.26 19.02
C THR A 66 18.02 -15.55 20.29
N LYS A 67 18.94 -15.25 21.21
CA LYS A 67 18.62 -14.57 22.47
C LYS A 67 18.16 -13.12 22.27
N ASN A 68 18.68 -12.46 21.24
CA ASN A 68 18.47 -11.03 21.00
C ASN A 68 17.53 -10.73 19.82
N TYR A 69 17.03 -11.76 19.12
CA TYR A 69 16.24 -11.63 17.89
C TYR A 69 15.03 -10.73 18.13
N GLU A 70 14.18 -11.10 19.09
CA GLU A 70 12.99 -10.30 19.41
C GLU A 70 13.33 -8.88 19.86
N ILE A 71 14.42 -8.69 20.62
CA ILE A 71 14.81 -7.37 21.13
C ILE A 71 15.33 -6.48 20.00
N TYR A 72 16.07 -7.04 19.04
CA TYR A 72 16.58 -6.32 17.88
C TYR A 72 15.43 -5.84 16.99
N PHE A 73 14.45 -6.72 16.72
CA PHE A 73 13.32 -6.40 15.85
C PHE A 73 12.20 -5.61 16.57
N LYS A 74 11.94 -5.82 17.87
CA LYS A 74 10.97 -5.01 18.66
C LYS A 74 11.41 -3.56 18.87
N LYS A 75 12.71 -3.27 18.85
CA LYS A 75 13.23 -1.89 19.00
C LYS A 75 13.21 -1.11 17.68
N ASP A 76 12.98 -1.80 16.56
CA ASP A 76 12.94 -1.23 15.21
C ASP A 76 11.51 -0.86 14.77
N ASP A 77 10.48 -1.41 15.41
CA ASP A 77 9.06 -1.14 15.08
C ASP A 77 8.62 0.31 15.37
N SER A 78 9.16 0.97 16.40
CA SER A 78 8.77 2.36 16.70
C SER A 78 9.48 3.38 15.82
N ILE A 79 10.72 3.13 15.39
CA ILE A 79 11.47 4.07 14.53
C ILE A 79 11.16 3.82 13.05
N ASN A 80 10.96 2.56 12.63
CA ASN A 80 10.55 2.26 11.26
C ASN A 80 9.10 2.66 10.99
N SER A 81 8.15 2.54 11.92
CA SER A 81 6.78 3.04 11.69
C SER A 81 6.76 4.55 11.41
N TYR A 82 7.47 5.37 12.19
CA TYR A 82 7.58 6.81 11.91
C TYR A 82 8.33 7.11 10.61
N LYS A 83 9.35 6.31 10.27
CA LYS A 83 10.14 6.49 9.04
C LYS A 83 9.38 6.02 7.79
N GLU A 84 8.56 4.97 7.92
CA GLU A 84 7.67 4.46 6.87
C GLU A 84 6.45 5.35 6.67
N GLU A 85 5.83 5.87 7.74
CA GLU A 85 4.78 6.90 7.63
C GLU A 85 5.31 8.18 6.99
N ALA A 86 6.51 8.64 7.38
CA ALA A 86 7.17 9.77 6.72
C ALA A 86 7.49 9.48 5.24
N ASN A 87 7.81 8.22 4.89
CA ASN A 87 8.03 7.80 3.51
C ASN A 87 6.70 7.74 2.72
N LEU A 88 5.61 7.28 3.34
CA LEU A 88 4.27 7.24 2.74
C LEU A 88 3.71 8.63 2.49
N GLU A 89 3.86 9.55 3.46
CA GLU A 89 3.45 10.93 3.27
C GLU A 89 4.30 11.60 2.18
N SER A 90 5.60 11.32 2.13
CA SER A 90 6.48 11.77 1.04
C SER A 90 6.00 11.28 -0.33
N TYR A 91 5.69 9.98 -0.49
CA TYR A 91 5.13 9.46 -1.73
C TYR A 91 3.80 10.12 -2.07
N TYR A 92 2.91 10.33 -1.09
CA TYR A 92 1.65 11.00 -1.32
C TYR A 92 1.82 12.45 -1.80
N LEU A 93 2.70 13.22 -1.16
CA LEU A 93 3.02 14.60 -1.53
C LEU A 93 3.65 14.67 -2.92
N ASN A 94 4.56 13.74 -3.25
CA ASN A 94 5.10 13.60 -4.59
C ASN A 94 4.01 13.26 -5.62
N GLY A 95 3.07 12.38 -5.27
CA GLY A 95 1.91 12.07 -6.11
C GLY A 95 1.07 13.32 -6.43
N ILE A 96 0.79 14.16 -5.42
CA ILE A 96 0.12 15.46 -5.64
C ILE A 96 0.96 16.36 -6.54
N HIS A 97 2.26 16.46 -6.30
CA HIS A 97 3.16 17.31 -7.08
C HIS A 97 3.20 16.91 -8.56
N TYR A 98 3.41 15.62 -8.85
CA TYR A 98 3.37 15.09 -10.21
C TYR A 98 2.01 15.31 -10.87
N PHE A 99 0.92 15.11 -10.13
CA PHE A 99 -0.44 15.36 -10.64
C PHE A 99 -0.63 16.82 -11.06
N LYS A 100 -0.18 17.78 -10.23
CA LYS A 100 -0.24 19.22 -10.54
C LYS A 100 0.61 19.60 -11.75
N LYS A 101 1.74 18.92 -11.96
CA LYS A 101 2.58 19.07 -13.16
C LYS A 101 1.99 18.42 -14.42
N GLY A 102 0.91 17.63 -14.29
CA GLY A 102 0.30 16.88 -15.39
C GLY A 102 0.99 15.56 -15.69
N ASP A 103 2.00 15.14 -14.91
CA ASP A 103 2.60 13.81 -15.02
C ASP A 103 1.74 12.79 -14.28
N ILE A 104 0.70 12.33 -14.97
CA ILE A 104 -0.32 11.44 -14.40
C ILE A 104 0.26 10.06 -14.07
N ASN A 105 1.21 9.56 -14.83
CA ASN A 105 1.76 8.22 -14.62
C ASN A 105 2.61 8.17 -13.36
N SER A 106 3.49 9.16 -13.16
CA SER A 106 4.26 9.27 -11.93
C SER A 106 3.36 9.50 -10.71
N ALA A 107 2.33 10.35 -10.85
CA ALA A 107 1.34 10.57 -9.80
C ALA A 107 0.61 9.28 -9.40
N LEU A 108 0.11 8.53 -10.39
CA LEU A 108 -0.59 7.27 -10.17
C LEU A 108 0.32 6.25 -9.48
N ASN A 109 1.58 6.14 -9.92
CA ASN A 109 2.55 5.22 -9.29
C ASN A 109 2.78 5.57 -7.81
N CYS A 110 2.97 6.86 -7.49
CA CYS A 110 3.10 7.31 -6.12
C CYS A 110 1.91 6.91 -5.25
N PHE A 111 0.67 7.16 -5.72
CA PHE A 111 -0.52 6.78 -4.95
C PHE A 111 -0.69 5.26 -4.83
N LEU A 112 -0.32 4.48 -5.85
CA LEU A 112 -0.35 3.01 -5.79
C LEU A 112 0.68 2.46 -4.79
N ILE A 113 1.86 3.08 -4.66
CA ILE A 113 2.83 2.72 -3.61
C ILE A 113 2.20 2.92 -2.23
N CYS A 114 1.55 4.07 -1.98
CA CYS A 114 0.88 4.34 -0.72
C CYS A 114 -0.26 3.34 -0.45
N HIS A 115 -1.08 3.08 -1.48
CA HIS A 115 -2.20 2.14 -1.41
C HIS A 115 -1.75 0.72 -1.08
N ARG A 116 -0.67 0.20 -1.69
CA ARG A 116 -0.15 -1.15 -1.38
C ARG A 116 0.26 -1.33 0.08
N LYS A 117 0.54 -0.24 0.80
CA LYS A 117 0.93 -0.27 2.22
C LYS A 117 -0.26 -0.07 3.15
N GLN A 118 -1.25 0.71 2.72
CA GLN A 118 -2.49 0.96 3.45
C GLN A 118 -3.69 0.88 2.48
N GLU A 119 -4.12 -0.35 2.18
CA GLU A 119 -5.03 -0.65 1.08
C GLU A 119 -6.42 -0.02 1.19
N ASP A 120 -6.85 0.34 2.39
CA ASP A 120 -8.17 0.92 2.61
C ASP A 120 -8.10 2.37 3.11
N ASN A 121 -6.97 3.05 2.91
CA ASN A 121 -6.86 4.47 3.22
C ASN A 121 -7.54 5.32 2.12
N PRO A 122 -8.66 6.01 2.41
CA PRO A 122 -9.42 6.75 1.41
C PRO A 122 -8.64 7.88 0.73
N LYS A 123 -7.61 8.44 1.40
CA LYS A 123 -6.74 9.49 0.87
C LYS A 123 -6.01 9.03 -0.40
N TYR A 124 -5.45 7.83 -0.38
CA TYR A 124 -4.68 7.27 -1.50
C TYR A 124 -5.59 6.81 -2.63
N ILE A 125 -6.72 6.18 -2.29
CA ILE A 125 -7.73 5.76 -3.25
C ILE A 125 -8.27 6.96 -4.05
N ARG A 126 -8.55 8.10 -3.39
CA ARG A 126 -8.94 9.34 -4.09
C ARG A 126 -7.87 9.85 -5.04
N GLY A 127 -6.60 9.78 -4.65
CA GLY A 127 -5.46 10.14 -5.51
C GLY A 127 -5.42 9.30 -6.79
N ILE A 128 -5.59 7.97 -6.65
CA ILE A 128 -5.68 7.03 -7.76
C ILE A 128 -6.87 7.37 -8.67
N ILE A 129 -8.07 7.51 -8.10
CA ILE A 129 -9.30 7.85 -8.84
C ILE A 129 -9.11 9.14 -9.64
N ARG A 130 -8.52 10.20 -9.05
CA ARG A 130 -8.22 11.46 -9.75
C ARG A 130 -7.30 11.25 -10.94
N CYS A 131 -6.27 10.41 -10.81
CA CYS A 131 -5.37 10.08 -11.92
C CYS A 131 -6.09 9.31 -13.03
N LEU A 132 -6.90 8.32 -12.66
CA LEU A 132 -7.65 7.50 -13.63
C LEU A 132 -8.74 8.32 -14.35
N PHE A 133 -9.27 9.36 -13.69
CA PHE A 133 -10.24 10.26 -14.29
C PHE A 133 -9.66 11.23 -15.34
N THR A 134 -8.34 11.25 -15.53
CA THR A 134 -7.69 12.15 -16.49
C THR A 134 -7.81 11.66 -17.95
N LYS A 135 -7.02 12.24 -18.86
CA LYS A 135 -7.09 12.03 -20.32
C LYS A 135 -7.02 10.56 -20.77
N ASN A 136 -6.53 9.66 -19.93
CA ASN A 136 -6.38 8.24 -20.23
C ASN A 136 -7.69 7.43 -20.10
N ARG A 137 -8.78 8.04 -19.61
CA ARG A 137 -10.14 7.48 -19.65
C ARG A 137 -10.28 6.06 -19.07
N ARG A 138 -9.53 5.73 -18.01
CA ARG A 138 -9.52 4.40 -17.36
C ARG A 138 -10.71 4.25 -16.42
N TRP A 139 -11.93 4.41 -16.94
CA TRP A 139 -13.15 4.53 -16.14
C TRP A 139 -13.55 3.23 -15.44
N MET A 140 -13.29 2.07 -16.04
CA MET A 140 -13.59 0.77 -15.42
C MET A 140 -12.75 0.55 -14.15
N GLU A 141 -11.45 0.86 -14.22
CA GLU A 141 -10.58 0.78 -13.05
C GLU A 141 -10.92 1.85 -12.01
N ALA A 142 -11.27 3.07 -12.46
CA ALA A 142 -11.78 4.10 -11.56
C ALA A 142 -13.05 3.64 -10.82
N LEU A 143 -13.93 2.88 -11.50
CA LEU A 143 -15.12 2.30 -10.90
C LEU A 143 -14.78 1.30 -9.80
N GLU A 144 -13.79 0.42 -10.00
CA GLU A 144 -13.33 -0.52 -8.97
C GLU A 144 -12.87 0.21 -7.70
N TYR A 145 -12.05 1.25 -7.85
CA TYR A 145 -11.61 2.07 -6.72
C TYR A 145 -12.75 2.87 -6.07
N CYS A 146 -13.72 3.37 -6.86
CA CYS A 146 -14.91 4.02 -6.32
C CYS A 146 -15.77 3.07 -5.49
N GLN A 147 -15.93 1.82 -5.93
CA GLN A 147 -16.66 0.78 -5.18
C GLN A 147 -15.97 0.47 -3.85
N ARG A 148 -14.63 0.42 -3.81
CA ARG A 148 -13.87 0.32 -2.56
C ARG A 148 -14.13 1.52 -1.64
N LEU A 149 -14.05 2.72 -2.19
CA LEU A 149 -14.26 3.97 -1.43
C LEU A 149 -15.64 4.04 -0.78
N ILE A 150 -16.69 3.54 -1.45
CA ILE A 150 -18.06 3.47 -0.90
C ILE A 150 -18.20 2.40 0.18
N LYS A 151 -17.45 1.30 0.12
CA LYS A 151 -17.44 0.33 1.23
C LYS A 151 -16.85 0.93 2.51
N ILE A 152 -15.84 1.80 2.38
CA ILE A 152 -15.15 2.42 3.50
C ILE A 152 -15.93 3.63 4.04
N GLU A 153 -16.39 4.52 3.15
CA GLU A 153 -17.10 5.75 3.49
C GLU A 153 -18.40 5.86 2.65
N PRO A 154 -19.46 5.11 3.01
CA PRO A 154 -20.65 4.92 2.17
C PRO A 154 -21.53 6.15 2.00
N LEU A 155 -21.46 7.10 2.94
CA LEU A 155 -22.34 8.27 2.99
C LEU A 155 -21.59 9.57 2.71
N ARG A 156 -20.31 9.51 2.34
CA ARG A 156 -19.58 10.71 1.94
C ARG A 156 -20.06 11.15 0.55
N ASN A 157 -20.62 12.35 0.49
CA ASN A 157 -21.22 12.93 -0.71
C ASN A 157 -20.27 12.97 -1.93
N GLU A 158 -18.99 13.25 -1.71
CA GLU A 158 -17.92 13.19 -2.72
C GLU A 158 -17.76 11.79 -3.32
N ASN A 159 -17.80 10.73 -2.49
CA ASN A 159 -17.63 9.35 -2.96
C ASN A 159 -18.82 8.91 -3.83
N LEU A 160 -20.03 9.32 -3.43
CA LEU A 160 -21.25 9.10 -4.20
C LEU A 160 -21.19 9.83 -5.55
N TYR A 161 -20.67 11.06 -5.58
CA TYR A 161 -20.45 11.78 -6.83
C TYR A 161 -19.43 11.08 -7.72
N LEU A 162 -18.28 10.65 -7.17
CA LEU A 162 -17.22 9.98 -7.94
C LEU A 162 -17.73 8.69 -8.61
N ILE A 163 -18.47 7.84 -7.88
CA ILE A 163 -19.03 6.63 -8.51
C ILE A 163 -20.12 6.97 -9.54
N GLY A 164 -20.96 7.97 -9.27
CA GLY A 164 -21.99 8.43 -10.19
C GLY A 164 -21.39 8.94 -11.50
N LYS A 165 -20.30 9.69 -11.39
CA LYS A 165 -19.49 10.17 -12.54
C LYS A 165 -18.84 9.02 -13.30
N CYS A 166 -18.33 7.99 -12.62
CA CYS A 166 -17.83 6.77 -13.27
C CYS A 166 -18.91 6.11 -14.12
N TYR A 167 -20.09 5.85 -13.56
CA TYR A 167 -21.20 5.23 -14.29
C TYR A 167 -21.68 6.09 -15.46
N TYR A 168 -21.73 7.42 -15.28
CA TYR A 168 -22.07 8.35 -16.36
C TYR A 168 -21.10 8.25 -17.54
N LEU A 169 -19.79 8.21 -17.26
CA LEU A 169 -18.75 8.08 -18.29
C LEU A 169 -18.76 6.69 -18.95
N LEU A 170 -19.18 5.65 -18.22
CA LEU A 170 -19.41 4.30 -18.70
C LEU A 170 -20.76 4.09 -19.39
N LYS A 171 -21.60 5.13 -19.49
CA LYS A 171 -22.94 5.11 -20.10
C LYS A 171 -23.98 4.23 -19.39
N ASP A 172 -23.73 3.88 -18.13
CA ASP A 172 -24.73 3.27 -17.25
C ASP A 172 -25.58 4.39 -16.62
N ASN A 173 -26.52 4.91 -17.41
CA ASN A 173 -27.32 6.08 -17.06
C ASN A 173 -28.20 5.85 -15.83
N GLU A 174 -28.70 4.63 -15.61
CA GLU A 174 -29.55 4.30 -14.46
C GLU A 174 -28.76 4.41 -13.15
N LYS A 175 -27.59 3.75 -13.06
CA LYS A 175 -26.75 3.83 -11.87
C LYS A 175 -26.16 5.22 -11.71
N ALA A 176 -25.77 5.88 -12.80
CA ALA A 176 -25.29 7.26 -12.76
C ALA A 176 -26.34 8.17 -12.10
N LEU A 177 -27.59 8.14 -12.58
CA LEU A 177 -28.67 8.95 -12.03
C LEU A 177 -28.92 8.65 -10.55
N PHE A 178 -28.92 7.37 -10.16
CA PHE A 178 -29.09 6.96 -8.76
C PHE A 178 -28.02 7.56 -7.84
N TYR A 179 -26.74 7.36 -8.17
CA TYR A 179 -25.65 7.82 -7.31
C TYR A 179 -25.47 9.35 -7.32
N LEU A 180 -25.70 10.01 -8.45
CA LEU A 180 -25.62 11.47 -8.53
C LEU A 180 -26.75 12.15 -7.73
N LYS A 181 -27.99 11.62 -7.79
CA LYS A 181 -29.09 12.10 -6.93
C LYS A 181 -28.77 11.93 -5.46
N LYS A 182 -28.24 10.75 -5.07
CA LYS A 182 -27.83 10.49 -3.69
C LYS A 182 -26.70 11.42 -3.26
N ALA A 183 -25.72 11.71 -4.11
CA ALA A 183 -24.65 12.65 -3.81
C ALA A 183 -25.19 14.06 -3.53
N ARG A 184 -26.13 14.53 -4.35
CA ARG A 184 -26.83 15.80 -4.18
C ARG A 184 -27.63 15.86 -2.88
N GLU A 185 -28.41 14.83 -2.58
CA GLU A 185 -29.17 14.71 -1.32
C GLU A 185 -28.25 14.78 -0.08
N MET A 186 -27.03 14.23 -0.19
CA MET A 186 -26.00 14.31 0.83
C MET A 186 -25.20 15.63 0.82
N GLY A 187 -25.67 16.64 0.08
CA GLY A 187 -25.11 17.99 0.06
C GLY A 187 -23.90 18.18 -0.87
N TYR A 188 -23.65 17.28 -1.83
CA TYR A 188 -22.66 17.56 -2.87
C TYR A 188 -23.18 18.64 -3.80
N ASN A 189 -22.54 19.81 -3.79
CA ASN A 189 -22.96 20.97 -4.58
C ASN A 189 -21.85 21.32 -5.59
N LEU A 190 -22.07 20.97 -6.85
CA LEU A 190 -21.20 21.33 -7.98
C LEU A 190 -22.09 21.56 -9.19
N GLU A 191 -21.93 22.67 -9.90
CA GLU A 191 -22.79 23.04 -11.04
C GLU A 191 -22.87 21.93 -12.11
N ASP A 192 -21.78 21.19 -12.30
CA ASP A 192 -21.72 20.02 -13.19
C ASP A 192 -22.70 18.90 -12.80
N ILE A 193 -23.05 18.72 -11.51
CA ILE A 193 -23.91 17.61 -11.08
C ILE A 193 -25.36 17.78 -11.57
N GLU A 194 -25.90 19.00 -11.51
CA GLU A 194 -27.27 19.28 -11.94
C GLU A 194 -27.39 19.14 -13.45
N ASN A 195 -26.42 19.67 -14.20
CA ASN A 195 -26.36 19.54 -15.66
C ASN A 195 -26.36 18.06 -16.11
N ILE A 196 -25.63 17.20 -15.40
CA ILE A 196 -25.60 15.76 -15.68
C ILE A 196 -26.94 15.11 -15.32
N ILE A 197 -27.50 15.41 -14.14
CA ILE A 197 -28.78 14.85 -13.69
C ILE A 197 -29.89 15.21 -14.69
N ASP A 198 -30.03 16.49 -15.04
CA ASP A 198 -31.06 16.98 -15.96
C ASP A 198 -30.94 16.37 -17.36
N GLY A 199 -29.71 16.15 -17.83
CA GLY A 199 -29.45 15.48 -19.11
C GLY A 199 -29.79 13.97 -19.10
N LEU A 200 -29.73 13.33 -17.93
CA LEU A 200 -30.05 11.92 -17.74
C LEU A 200 -31.54 11.68 -17.44
N GLU A 201 -32.25 12.67 -16.91
CA GLU A 201 -33.68 12.52 -16.64
C GLU A 201 -34.49 12.33 -17.94
N PRO A 202 -35.41 11.36 -17.98
CA PRO A 202 -36.32 11.23 -19.10
C PRO A 202 -37.08 12.55 -19.30
N LYS A 203 -37.02 13.12 -20.51
CA LYS A 203 -37.70 14.37 -20.89
C LYS A 203 -39.21 14.39 -20.54
N SER A 204 -39.83 13.24 -20.28
CA SER A 204 -41.21 13.12 -19.83
C SER A 204 -41.45 13.52 -18.35
N ILE A 205 -40.43 13.44 -17.49
CA ILE A 205 -40.53 13.75 -16.04
C ILE A 205 -40.34 15.25 -15.80
N VAL A 206 -39.35 15.88 -16.45
CA VAL A 206 -39.09 17.32 -16.37
C VAL A 206 -40.32 18.13 -16.81
N LYS A 207 -41.00 17.69 -17.89
CA LYS A 207 -42.23 18.32 -18.37
C LYS A 207 -43.40 18.16 -17.38
N LYS A 208 -43.48 17.04 -16.65
CA LYS A 208 -44.47 16.81 -15.58
C LYS A 208 -44.17 17.62 -14.32
N MET A 209 -42.91 17.74 -13.89
CA MET A 209 -42.54 18.53 -12.71
C MET A 209 -42.71 20.04 -12.95
N LEU A 210 -42.24 20.56 -14.09
CA LEU A 210 -42.44 21.98 -14.45
C LEU A 210 -43.93 22.35 -14.61
N SER A 211 -44.78 21.39 -15.02
CA SER A 211 -46.23 21.62 -15.09
C SER A 211 -46.92 21.71 -13.73
N LYS A 212 -46.33 21.14 -12.67
CA LYS A 212 -46.84 21.25 -11.29
C LYS A 212 -46.44 22.57 -10.62
N PHE A 213 -45.24 23.10 -10.90
CA PHE A 213 -44.78 24.39 -10.37
C PHE A 213 -45.43 25.61 -11.03
N LYS A 214 -45.95 25.49 -12.25
CA LYS A 214 -46.74 26.57 -12.90
C LYS A 214 -48.21 26.63 -12.49
N LYS A 215 -48.64 25.80 -11.53
CA LYS A 215 -50.04 25.72 -11.06
C LYS A 215 -50.21 25.98 -9.55
N SER A 216 -49.20 26.50 -8.86
CA SER A 216 -49.29 27.04 -7.49
C SER A 216 -48.97 28.52 -7.52
#